data_AF-A0A661CLV1-F1
#
_entry.id   AF-A0A661CLV1-F1
#
_cell.length_a   1.000
_cell.length_b   1.000
_cell.length_c   1.000
_cell.angle_alpha   90.00
_cell.angle_beta   90.00
_cell.angle_gamma   90.00
#
_symmetry.space_group_name_H-M   'P 1'
#
loop_
_entity.id
_entity.type
_entity.pdbx_description
1 polymer ?
#
loop_
_entity_poly.entity_id
_entity_poly.type
_entity_poly.pdbx_seq_one_letter_code
_entity_poly.pdbx_strand_id
1 'polypeptide(L)'
;TTTVDDTAVNLTNINAEVDQGITDGDIATETKQDLLTTAVEDVPTVAEFEARTPTADQLAYIVDNAATGLPVVFTSAGGSTTAAVFNTVDGDTPSVADDQYNGRLLVFTDGSLKGVVTDITDYSGGTATITAIPTAPLDSHNARLI
;
A
#
# COMPACT_ATOMS: atom_id res chain seq x y z
N THR A 1 42.52 -80.26 -17.10
CA THR A 1 41.35 -79.48 -16.65
C THR A 1 41.69 -78.02 -16.84
N THR A 2 40.99 -77.36 -17.74
CA THR A 2 41.12 -75.93 -18.06
C THR A 2 40.41 -75.12 -16.98
N THR A 3 41.14 -74.27 -16.26
CA THR A 3 40.52 -73.21 -15.45
C THR A 3 40.46 -71.95 -16.30
N VAL A 4 39.25 -71.40 -16.38
CA VAL A 4 38.87 -70.22 -17.14
C VAL A 4 39.62 -68.99 -16.59
N ASP A 5 40.33 -68.27 -17.46
CA ASP A 5 40.83 -66.92 -17.18
C ASP A 5 39.66 -65.96 -17.39
N ASP A 6 38.97 -65.66 -16.29
CA ASP A 6 37.80 -64.79 -16.28
C ASP A 6 38.26 -63.35 -15.99
N THR A 7 37.81 -62.41 -16.82
CA THR A 7 37.78 -60.95 -16.56
C THR A 7 39.06 -60.11 -16.70
N ALA A 8 39.77 -60.19 -17.83
CA ALA A 8 40.44 -58.99 -18.35
C ALA A 8 39.42 -58.05 -19.02
N VAL A 9 38.39 -57.63 -18.28
CA VAL A 9 37.65 -56.42 -18.62
C VAL A 9 38.69 -55.32 -18.59
N ASN A 10 38.91 -54.64 -19.71
CA ASN A 10 39.88 -53.58 -19.86
C ASN A 10 39.48 -52.39 -18.96
N LEU A 11 39.80 -52.49 -17.66
CA LEU A 11 39.62 -51.45 -16.64
C LEU A 11 40.38 -50.16 -17.00
N THR A 12 41.35 -50.24 -17.91
CA THR A 12 42.07 -49.08 -18.45
C THR A 12 41.15 -48.10 -19.16
N ASN A 13 40.07 -48.57 -19.80
CA ASN A 13 39.14 -47.70 -20.52
C ASN A 13 38.03 -47.14 -19.62
N ILE A 14 37.71 -47.80 -18.50
CA ILE A 14 36.74 -47.29 -17.51
C ILE A 14 37.35 -46.12 -16.72
N ASN A 15 38.65 -46.20 -16.41
CA ASN A 15 39.33 -45.14 -15.68
C ASN A 15 39.50 -43.83 -16.49
N ALA A 16 39.48 -43.89 -17.83
CA ALA A 16 39.59 -42.69 -18.65
C ALA A 16 38.26 -41.92 -18.80
N GLU A 17 37.11 -42.60 -18.66
CA GLU A 17 35.80 -41.93 -18.72
C GLU A 17 35.32 -41.42 -17.35
N VAL A 18 35.88 -41.93 -16.24
CA VAL A 18 35.59 -41.44 -14.88
C VAL A 18 36.52 -40.27 -14.47
N ASP A 19 37.62 -40.04 -15.18
CA ASP A 19 38.55 -38.91 -14.98
C ASP A 19 38.23 -37.66 -15.82
N GLN A 20 37.02 -37.59 -16.38
CA GLN A 20 36.38 -36.30 -16.67
C GLN A 20 35.31 -36.06 -15.61
N GLY A 21 35.74 -36.25 -14.35
CA GLY A 21 34.94 -36.05 -13.17
C GLY A 21 34.35 -34.67 -13.23
N ILE A 22 33.08 -34.59 -13.60
CA ILE A 22 32.23 -33.50 -13.19
C ILE A 22 32.22 -33.63 -11.67
N THR A 23 33.12 -32.91 -11.02
CA THR A 23 33.11 -32.83 -9.57
C THR A 23 31.79 -32.18 -9.16
N ASP A 24 31.28 -32.46 -7.97
CA ASP A 24 30.05 -31.83 -7.46
C ASP A 24 30.13 -30.28 -7.48
N GLY A 25 31.35 -29.73 -7.57
CA GLY A 25 31.62 -28.31 -7.80
C GLY A 25 31.40 -27.83 -9.24
N ASP A 26 31.53 -28.67 -10.27
CA ASP A 26 31.50 -28.24 -11.68
C ASP A 26 30.07 -27.96 -12.16
N ILE A 27 29.07 -28.79 -11.79
CA ILE A 27 27.66 -28.51 -12.08
C ILE A 27 27.10 -27.40 -11.18
N ALA A 28 27.52 -27.37 -9.90
CA ALA A 28 26.97 -26.43 -8.94
C ALA A 28 27.50 -25.00 -9.13
N THR A 29 28.69 -24.80 -9.70
CA THR A 29 29.30 -23.47 -9.80
C THR A 29 28.83 -22.70 -11.03
N GLU A 30 28.66 -23.33 -12.19
CA GLU A 30 28.25 -22.62 -13.41
C GLU A 30 26.73 -22.36 -13.47
N THR A 31 25.87 -23.30 -13.08
CA THR A 31 24.41 -23.09 -13.18
C THR A 31 23.80 -22.28 -12.02
N LYS A 32 24.42 -22.28 -10.83
CA LYS A 32 23.91 -21.49 -9.70
C LYS A 32 24.40 -20.05 -9.72
N GLN A 33 25.58 -19.75 -10.26
CA GLN A 33 26.03 -18.37 -10.41
C GLN A 33 25.25 -17.62 -11.50
N ASP A 34 24.93 -18.28 -12.61
CA ASP A 34 24.29 -17.60 -13.75
C ASP A 34 22.81 -17.24 -13.48
N LEU A 35 22.10 -18.07 -12.70
CA LEU A 35 20.74 -17.73 -12.23
C LEU A 35 20.69 -16.78 -11.01
N LEU A 36 21.78 -16.67 -10.25
CA LEU A 36 21.83 -15.81 -9.05
C LEU A 36 22.39 -14.42 -9.35
N THR A 37 23.12 -14.23 -10.44
CA THR A 37 23.72 -12.92 -10.78
C THR A 37 22.73 -11.97 -11.44
N THR A 38 21.82 -12.47 -12.28
CA THR A 38 20.82 -11.63 -12.97
C THR A 38 19.62 -11.25 -12.12
N ALA A 39 19.33 -11.98 -11.03
CA ALA A 39 18.17 -11.74 -10.16
C ALA A 39 18.45 -10.81 -8.97
N VAL A 40 19.71 -10.48 -8.70
CA VAL A 40 20.11 -9.69 -7.51
C VAL A 40 20.38 -8.22 -7.85
N GLU A 41 20.50 -7.87 -9.14
CA GLU A 41 20.75 -6.47 -9.58
C GLU A 41 19.61 -5.51 -9.21
N ASP A 42 18.37 -6.02 -9.06
CA ASP A 42 17.19 -5.23 -8.68
C ASP A 42 16.85 -5.30 -7.19
N VAL A 43 17.69 -5.94 -6.36
CA VAL A 43 17.47 -5.96 -4.91
C VAL A 43 18.02 -4.67 -4.31
N PRO A 44 17.18 -3.83 -3.66
CA PRO A 44 17.67 -2.64 -2.98
C PRO A 44 18.73 -3.03 -1.95
N THR A 45 19.85 -2.32 -1.98
CA THR A 45 20.83 -2.36 -0.91
C THR A 45 20.18 -1.91 0.40
N VAL A 46 20.79 -2.26 1.53
CA VAL A 46 20.35 -1.79 2.86
C VAL A 46 20.29 -0.27 2.89
N ALA A 47 21.28 0.42 2.30
CA ALA A 47 21.31 1.88 2.25
C ALA A 47 20.13 2.46 1.46
N GLU A 48 19.76 1.85 0.34
CA GLU A 48 18.60 2.27 -0.46
C GLU A 48 17.27 1.99 0.25
N PHE A 49 17.18 0.90 1.02
CA PHE A 49 16.01 0.63 1.84
C PHE A 49 15.86 1.65 2.97
N GLU A 50 16.94 1.91 3.72
CA GLU A 50 16.94 2.92 4.80
C GLU A 50 16.64 4.33 4.29
N ALA A 51 17.13 4.68 3.08
CA ALA A 51 16.82 5.96 2.46
C ALA A 51 15.33 6.10 2.05
N ARG A 52 14.61 4.98 1.89
CA ARG A 52 13.18 4.94 1.56
C ARG A 52 12.29 4.78 2.78
N THR A 53 12.85 4.37 3.92
CA THR A 53 12.14 4.30 5.19
C THR A 53 11.84 5.72 5.67
N PRO A 54 10.57 6.08 5.92
CA PRO A 54 10.24 7.36 6.53
C PRO A 54 11.01 7.54 7.84
N THR A 55 11.67 8.69 8.00
CA THR A 55 12.27 9.08 9.27
C THR A 55 11.20 9.21 10.36
N ALA A 56 11.61 9.14 11.63
CA ALA A 56 10.68 9.33 12.75
C ALA A 56 9.94 10.68 12.67
N ASP A 57 10.63 11.74 12.25
CA ASP A 57 10.04 13.08 12.08
C ASP A 57 9.03 13.11 10.93
N GLN A 58 9.32 12.44 9.81
CA GLN A 58 8.36 12.31 8.72
C GLN A 58 7.13 11.51 9.13
N LEU A 59 7.31 10.42 9.90
CA LEU A 59 6.20 9.64 10.39
C LEU A 59 5.34 10.44 11.38
N ALA A 60 5.96 11.17 12.30
CA ALA A 60 5.26 12.06 13.22
C ALA A 60 4.47 13.13 12.45
N TYR A 61 5.10 13.77 11.46
CA TYR A 61 4.42 14.74 10.60
C TYR A 61 3.23 14.13 9.84
N ILE A 62 3.38 12.93 9.28
CA ILE A 62 2.29 12.23 8.58
C ILE A 62 1.14 11.94 9.54
N VAL A 63 1.43 11.45 10.75
CA VAL A 63 0.42 11.14 11.77
C VAL A 63 -0.28 12.40 12.25
N ASP A 64 0.46 13.47 12.55
CA ASP A 64 -0.10 14.73 13.03
C ASP A 64 -1.01 15.37 11.97
N ASN A 65 -0.58 15.44 10.70
CA ASN A 65 -1.42 15.96 9.63
C ASN A 65 -2.58 15.03 9.27
N ALA A 66 -2.44 13.72 9.48
CA ALA A 66 -3.58 12.80 9.40
C ALA A 66 -4.54 12.96 10.59
N ALA A 67 -4.11 13.52 11.72
CA ALA A 67 -4.94 13.75 12.91
C ALA A 67 -5.63 15.12 12.91
N THR A 68 -5.22 16.09 12.08
CA THR A 68 -5.83 17.44 12.06
C THR A 68 -7.25 17.47 11.50
N GLY A 69 -7.62 16.50 10.66
CA GLY A 69 -8.96 16.44 10.09
C GLY A 69 -10.01 15.94 11.08
N LEU A 70 -11.09 16.69 11.28
CA LEU A 70 -12.19 16.29 12.17
C LEU A 70 -13.07 15.26 11.45
N PRO A 71 -13.32 14.07 12.03
CA PRO A 71 -14.23 13.11 11.42
C PRO A 71 -15.65 13.65 11.43
N VAL A 72 -16.35 13.49 10.31
CA VAL A 72 -17.73 13.95 10.13
C VAL A 72 -18.59 12.76 9.74
N VAL A 73 -19.72 12.59 10.41
CA VAL A 73 -20.75 11.63 10.03
C VAL A 73 -21.99 12.40 9.59
N PHE A 74 -22.61 11.99 8.50
CA PHE A 74 -23.80 12.64 7.94
C PHE A 74 -25.08 12.03 8.53
N THR A 75 -26.16 12.81 8.54
CA THR A 75 -27.48 12.27 8.91
C THR A 75 -27.99 11.29 7.87
N SER A 76 -28.85 10.35 8.28
CA SER A 76 -29.50 9.40 7.37
C SER A 76 -30.44 10.03 6.35
N ALA A 77 -30.85 11.29 6.55
CA ALA A 77 -31.58 12.05 5.54
C ALA A 77 -30.69 12.47 4.36
N GLY A 78 -29.37 12.45 4.53
CA GLY A 78 -28.44 12.81 3.48
C GLY A 78 -28.54 14.28 3.07
N GLY A 79 -27.49 14.79 2.45
CA GLY A 79 -27.47 16.14 1.90
C GLY A 79 -28.18 16.25 0.55
N SER A 80 -27.90 17.31 -0.18
CA SER A 80 -28.12 17.40 -1.63
C SER A 80 -26.78 17.43 -2.35
N THR A 81 -26.77 17.63 -3.66
CA THR A 81 -25.51 17.87 -4.39
C THR A 81 -24.85 19.19 -4.00
N THR A 82 -25.54 20.10 -3.30
CA THR A 82 -25.02 21.42 -2.89
C THR A 82 -25.20 21.69 -1.39
N ALA A 83 -25.62 20.69 -0.62
CA ALA A 83 -25.79 20.81 0.81
C ALA A 83 -25.36 19.52 1.50
N ALA A 84 -24.78 19.63 2.69
CA ALA A 84 -24.39 18.51 3.54
C ALA A 84 -24.96 18.73 4.94
N VAL A 85 -25.65 17.72 5.49
CA VAL A 85 -26.24 17.81 6.83
C VAL A 85 -25.43 16.92 7.77
N PHE A 86 -24.73 17.55 8.71
CA PHE A 86 -23.87 16.83 9.66
C PHE A 86 -24.70 16.25 10.79
N ASN A 87 -24.39 15.01 11.17
CA ASN A 87 -24.94 14.34 12.35
C ASN A 87 -24.00 14.47 13.53
N THR A 88 -22.70 14.26 13.31
CA THR A 88 -21.65 14.50 14.30
C THR A 88 -20.41 15.09 13.64
N VAL A 89 -19.69 15.92 14.38
CA VAL A 89 -18.34 16.40 14.03
C VAL A 89 -17.45 16.09 15.23
N ASP A 90 -16.38 15.34 15.00
CA ASP A 90 -15.49 14.81 16.03
C ASP A 90 -16.20 14.03 17.15
N GLY A 91 -17.29 13.34 16.79
CA GLY A 91 -18.12 12.58 17.74
C GLY A 91 -19.11 13.44 18.54
N ASP A 92 -19.01 14.77 18.47
CA ASP A 92 -19.90 15.71 19.14
C ASP A 92 -21.04 16.20 18.25
N THR A 93 -22.05 16.83 18.88
CA THR A 93 -23.15 17.48 18.15
C THR A 93 -22.59 18.63 17.31
N PRO A 94 -22.93 18.73 16.02
CA PRO A 94 -22.47 19.82 15.18
C PRO A 94 -22.96 21.17 15.70
N SER A 95 -22.18 22.22 15.45
CA SER A 95 -22.58 23.57 15.78
C SER A 95 -23.86 23.97 15.04
N VAL A 96 -24.70 24.75 15.71
CA VAL A 96 -25.91 25.33 15.10
C VAL A 96 -25.69 26.78 14.67
N ALA A 97 -24.54 27.35 15.02
CA ALA A 97 -24.14 28.70 14.66
C ALA A 97 -23.28 28.70 13.39
N ASP A 98 -23.26 29.84 12.71
CA ASP A 98 -22.23 30.17 11.73
C ASP A 98 -20.88 30.26 12.46
N ASP A 99 -19.92 29.42 12.06
CA ASP A 99 -18.73 29.14 12.86
C ASP A 99 -17.49 28.73 12.04
N GLN A 100 -16.51 28.13 12.72
CA GLN A 100 -15.23 27.69 12.18
C GLN A 100 -15.28 26.65 11.05
N TYR A 101 -16.46 26.10 10.70
CA TYR A 101 -16.59 25.18 9.56
C TYR A 101 -16.69 25.90 8.22
N ASN A 102 -17.00 27.19 8.23
CA ASN A 102 -17.03 28.02 7.02
C ASN A 102 -15.65 28.17 6.37
N GLY A 103 -15.60 27.92 5.06
CA GLY A 103 -14.37 27.98 4.27
C GLY A 103 -13.48 26.74 4.37
N ARG A 104 -13.89 25.70 5.10
CA ARG A 104 -13.14 24.44 5.22
C ARG A 104 -13.42 23.48 4.06
N LEU A 105 -12.51 22.51 3.89
CA LEU A 105 -12.68 21.42 2.94
C LEU A 105 -13.35 20.23 3.59
N LEU A 106 -14.30 19.64 2.86
CA LEU A 106 -14.95 18.39 3.21
C LEU A 106 -14.49 17.29 2.27
N VAL A 107 -13.87 16.25 2.82
CA VAL A 107 -13.31 15.12 2.08
C VAL A 107 -14.08 13.85 2.42
N PHE A 108 -14.82 13.30 1.47
CA PHE A 108 -15.56 12.05 1.66
C PHE A 108 -14.61 10.86 1.69
N THR A 109 -14.76 9.97 2.67
CA THR A 109 -13.83 8.86 2.92
C THR A 109 -14.44 7.48 2.62
N ASP A 110 -15.74 7.41 2.31
CA ASP A 110 -16.47 6.19 2.03
C ASP A 110 -17.51 6.30 0.91
N GLY A 111 -18.18 5.18 0.61
CA GLY A 111 -19.26 5.11 -0.37
C GLY A 111 -18.86 5.47 -1.80
N SER A 112 -19.85 5.86 -2.61
CA SER A 112 -19.66 6.32 -3.99
C SER A 112 -18.98 7.68 -4.10
N LEU A 113 -19.00 8.47 -3.03
CA LEU A 113 -18.37 9.77 -2.94
C LEU A 113 -16.92 9.69 -2.43
N LYS A 114 -16.38 8.51 -2.14
CA LYS A 114 -15.00 8.37 -1.64
C LYS A 114 -14.00 9.10 -2.54
N GLY A 115 -13.22 9.99 -1.92
CA GLY A 115 -12.21 10.82 -2.62
C GLY A 115 -12.76 12.08 -3.27
N VAL A 116 -14.08 12.31 -3.23
CA VAL A 116 -14.67 13.61 -3.58
C VAL A 116 -14.29 14.61 -2.51
N VAL A 117 -13.86 15.79 -2.96
CA VAL A 117 -13.52 16.94 -2.12
C VAL A 117 -14.41 18.11 -2.53
N THR A 118 -14.94 18.83 -1.56
CA THR A 118 -15.75 20.02 -1.79
C THR A 118 -15.49 21.07 -0.70
N ASP A 119 -15.62 22.34 -1.05
CA ASP A 119 -15.53 23.45 -0.12
C ASP A 119 -16.87 23.69 0.57
N ILE A 120 -16.84 24.04 1.86
CA ILE A 120 -17.98 24.59 2.59
C ILE A 120 -17.99 26.10 2.39
N THR A 121 -18.95 26.61 1.63
CA THR A 121 -19.07 28.04 1.33
C THR A 121 -19.94 28.79 2.32
N ASP A 122 -20.80 28.07 3.05
CA ASP A 122 -21.61 28.58 4.15
C ASP A 122 -21.99 27.43 5.10
N TYR A 123 -22.31 27.75 6.35
CA TYR A 123 -22.63 26.80 7.40
C TYR A 123 -23.56 27.48 8.38
N SER A 124 -24.79 26.97 8.46
CA SER A 124 -25.78 27.49 9.39
C SER A 124 -26.78 26.41 9.78
N GLY A 125 -27.19 26.42 11.05
CA GLY A 125 -28.23 25.51 11.55
C GLY A 125 -27.91 24.02 11.39
N GLY A 126 -26.64 23.62 11.49
CA GLY A 126 -26.20 22.23 11.34
C GLY A 126 -26.06 21.76 9.89
N THR A 127 -26.26 22.65 8.91
CA THR A 127 -26.18 22.36 7.48
C THR A 127 -25.05 23.16 6.83
N ALA A 128 -24.18 22.46 6.10
CA ALA A 128 -23.15 23.06 5.26
C ALA A 128 -23.68 23.26 3.83
N THR A 129 -23.53 24.46 3.28
CA THR A 129 -23.61 24.71 1.84
C THR A 129 -22.27 24.35 1.23
N ILE A 130 -22.28 23.48 0.22
CA ILE A 130 -21.06 22.97 -0.41
C ILE A 130 -21.01 23.29 -1.90
N THR A 131 -19.80 23.40 -2.44
CA THR A 131 -19.61 23.35 -3.90
C THR A 131 -20.19 22.04 -4.44
N ALA A 132 -20.80 22.11 -5.62
CA ALA A 132 -21.57 20.99 -6.16
C ALA A 132 -20.74 19.69 -6.27
N ILE A 133 -21.28 18.60 -5.72
CA ILE A 133 -20.70 17.25 -5.84
C ILE A 133 -21.51 16.38 -6.84
N PRO A 134 -20.92 15.30 -7.40
CA PRO A 134 -21.53 14.54 -8.50
C PRO A 134 -22.88 13.89 -8.16
N THR A 135 -23.06 13.47 -6.91
CA THR A 135 -24.31 12.89 -6.39
C THR A 135 -24.54 13.37 -4.97
N ALA A 136 -25.80 13.48 -4.55
CA ALA A 136 -26.10 13.77 -3.15
C ALA A 136 -25.51 12.67 -2.24
N PRO A 137 -25.06 13.02 -1.02
CA PRO A 137 -24.69 12.02 -0.02
C PRO A 137 -26.00 11.47 0.56
N LEU A 138 -26.57 10.48 -0.13
CA LEU A 138 -27.78 9.79 0.29
C LEU A 138 -27.37 8.70 1.30
N ASP A 139 -27.99 8.68 2.48
CA ASP A 139 -27.62 7.86 3.65
C ASP A 139 -26.40 8.37 4.45
N SER A 140 -26.10 7.70 5.57
CA SER A 140 -24.99 8.05 6.47
C SER A 140 -23.64 7.84 5.77
N HIS A 141 -22.93 8.94 5.53
CA HIS A 141 -21.58 8.97 4.99
C HIS A 141 -20.54 9.34 6.03
N ASN A 142 -19.29 8.94 5.78
CA ASN A 142 -18.14 9.40 6.52
C ASN A 142 -17.33 10.40 5.68
N ALA A 143 -16.93 11.50 6.30
CA ALA A 143 -16.01 12.46 5.73
C ALA A 143 -15.02 12.95 6.78
N ARG A 144 -14.11 13.80 6.32
CA ARG A 144 -13.19 14.56 7.16
C ARG A 144 -13.28 16.03 6.80
N LEU A 145 -13.34 16.87 7.82
CA LEU A 145 -13.25 18.30 7.70
C LEU A 145 -11.80 18.72 7.90
N ILE A 146 -11.24 19.45 6.94
CA ILE A 146 -9.87 19.97 6.96
C ILE A 146 -9.94 21.49 6.99
#